data_AF-A0A817KJN3-F1
#
_entry.id   AF-A0A817KJN3-F1
#
_cell.length_a   1.000
_cell.length_b   1.000
_cell.length_c   1.000
_cell.angle_alpha   90.00
_cell.angle_beta   90.00
_cell.angle_gamma   90.00
#
_symmetry.space_group_name_H-M   'P 1'
#
loop_
_entity.id
_entity.type
_entity.pdbx_description
1 polymer ?
#
loop_
_entity_poly.entity_id
_entity_poly.type
_entity_poly.pdbx_seq_one_letter_code
_entity_poly.pdbx_strand_id
1 'polypeptide(L)'
;MNHYYRSPSNDQNQIPKRIKDAITSSCVEFVAQDSQSFKLLEGSGFVRLAKQLFDTGSILSSTTNIEIEDLLPDPTTYGYYKEKLIKLCQSMDSFCVTVDFWTESYTGLSYCGLSLNHIDPTFYSQSFLLGCFPYEMENKRALTIRSFVEDILNDFGLKLNEEKLIMSDNEPTMKCTFNLNCKHIGCSDHYINKQL
;
A
#
# COMPACT_ATOMS: atom_id res chain seq x y z
N MET A 1 -2.14 -46.53 -3.20
CA MET A 1 -1.22 -45.73 -4.04
C MET A 1 -1.73 -45.80 -5.47
N ASN A 2 -2.70 -44.95 -5.82
CA ASN A 2 -3.23 -44.83 -7.18
C ASN A 2 -2.83 -43.45 -7.70
N HIS A 3 -1.80 -43.44 -8.55
CA HIS A 3 -1.41 -42.26 -9.31
C HIS A 3 -2.48 -42.02 -10.38
N TYR A 4 -3.35 -41.03 -10.15
CA TYR A 4 -4.16 -40.47 -11.21
C TYR A 4 -3.25 -39.74 -12.20
N TYR A 5 -2.89 -40.44 -13.27
CA TYR A 5 -2.46 -39.82 -14.51
C TYR A 5 -3.61 -38.92 -15.00
N ARG A 6 -3.44 -37.59 -14.87
CA ARG A 6 -4.21 -36.66 -15.69
C ARG A 6 -3.70 -36.82 -17.12
N SER A 7 -4.54 -37.39 -17.98
CA SER A 7 -4.35 -37.35 -19.43
C SER A 7 -4.18 -35.88 -19.88
N PRO A 8 -3.27 -35.59 -20.83
CA PRO A 8 -3.13 -34.25 -21.37
C PRO A 8 -4.36 -33.97 -22.24
N SER A 9 -5.20 -33.04 -21.82
CA SER A 9 -6.25 -32.50 -22.67
C SER A 9 -5.61 -31.65 -23.77
N ASN A 10 -5.88 -32.05 -25.02
CA ASN A 10 -5.51 -31.41 -26.28
C ASN A 10 -5.85 -29.92 -26.35
N ASP A 11 -4.97 -29.18 -27.03
CA ASP A 11 -5.15 -27.90 -27.72
C ASP A 11 -5.97 -26.80 -27.02
N GLN A 12 -5.28 -25.92 -26.28
CA GLN A 12 -5.79 -24.60 -25.92
C GLN A 12 -4.72 -23.52 -26.19
N ASN A 13 -4.96 -22.70 -27.22
CA ASN A 13 -4.39 -21.37 -27.48
C ASN A 13 -3.06 -21.03 -26.80
N GLN A 14 -1.94 -21.51 -27.34
CA GLN A 14 -0.65 -20.97 -26.94
C GLN A 14 -0.51 -19.53 -27.46
N ILE A 15 -0.31 -18.59 -26.54
CA ILE A 15 0.01 -17.20 -26.89
C ILE A 15 1.31 -17.21 -27.70
N PRO A 16 1.34 -16.62 -28.92
CA PRO A 16 2.54 -16.56 -29.73
C PRO A 16 3.73 -16.01 -28.94
N LYS A 17 4.89 -16.68 -29.03
CA LYS A 17 6.10 -16.32 -28.27
C LYS A 17 6.44 -14.84 -28.38
N ARG A 18 6.37 -14.28 -29.59
CA ARG A 18 6.62 -12.85 -29.84
C ARG A 18 5.74 -11.92 -28.99
N ILE A 19 4.46 -12.25 -28.83
CA ILE A 19 3.52 -11.45 -28.01
C ILE A 19 3.89 -11.60 -26.53
N LYS A 20 4.20 -12.82 -26.09
CA LYS A 20 4.60 -13.08 -24.71
C LYS A 20 5.90 -12.34 -24.34
N ASP A 21 6.87 -12.34 -25.23
CA ASP A 21 8.14 -11.63 -25.06
C ASP A 21 7.91 -10.11 -24.98
N ALA A 22 7.07 -9.54 -25.86
CA ALA A 22 6.75 -8.11 -25.84
C ALA A 22 6.08 -7.67 -24.52
N ILE A 23 5.07 -8.41 -24.04
CA ILE A 23 4.44 -8.14 -22.74
C ILE A 23 5.45 -8.25 -21.59
N THR A 24 6.35 -9.23 -21.65
CA THR A 24 7.39 -9.41 -20.63
C THR A 24 8.33 -8.20 -20.60
N SER A 25 8.77 -7.72 -21.75
CA SER A 25 9.61 -6.51 -21.85
C SER A 25 8.88 -5.28 -21.30
N SER A 26 7.61 -5.06 -21.64
CA SER A 26 6.83 -3.93 -21.11
C SER A 26 6.65 -4.00 -19.59
N CYS A 27 6.43 -5.18 -19.02
CA CYS A 27 6.35 -5.33 -17.55
C CYS A 27 7.68 -5.02 -16.87
N VAL A 28 8.81 -5.43 -17.45
CA VAL A 28 10.15 -5.12 -16.92
C VAL A 28 10.44 -3.63 -17.03
N GLU A 29 10.08 -3.01 -18.16
CA GLU A 29 10.23 -1.58 -18.38
C GLU A 29 9.40 -0.77 -17.38
N PHE A 30 8.12 -1.12 -17.19
CA PHE A 30 7.24 -0.52 -16.17
C PHE A 30 7.87 -0.59 -14.77
N VAL A 31 8.36 -1.77 -14.38
CA VAL A 31 9.02 -1.93 -13.08
C VAL A 31 10.27 -1.05 -12.95
N ALA A 32 11.08 -0.99 -14.00
CA ALA A 32 12.34 -0.24 -13.98
C ALA A 32 12.14 1.29 -14.03
N GLN A 33 11.23 1.78 -14.88
CA GLN A 33 10.95 3.20 -15.06
C GLN A 33 10.22 3.77 -13.84
N ASP A 34 9.27 3.03 -13.28
CA ASP A 34 8.43 3.51 -12.19
C ASP A 34 8.98 3.10 -10.81
N SER A 35 10.18 2.52 -10.78
CA SER A 35 10.87 2.04 -9.57
C SER A 35 9.97 1.14 -8.70
N GLN A 36 9.16 0.29 -9.33
CA GLN A 36 8.23 -0.60 -8.65
C GLN A 36 8.92 -1.89 -8.19
N SER A 37 8.26 -2.65 -7.32
CA SER A 37 8.71 -4.01 -6.99
C SER A 37 8.27 -5.00 -8.08
N PHE A 38 9.12 -5.95 -8.47
CA PHE A 38 8.69 -7.07 -9.33
C PHE A 38 7.53 -7.88 -8.74
N LYS A 39 7.39 -7.91 -7.41
CA LYS A 39 6.24 -8.55 -6.73
C LYS A 39 4.90 -7.90 -7.10
N LEU A 40 4.89 -6.64 -7.52
CA LEU A 40 3.68 -5.96 -7.99
C LEU A 40 3.01 -6.73 -9.14
N LEU A 41 3.81 -7.30 -10.04
CA LEU A 41 3.34 -8.04 -11.22
C LEU A 41 2.66 -9.37 -10.86
N GLU A 42 2.97 -9.92 -9.68
CA GLU A 42 2.36 -11.14 -9.14
C GLU A 42 1.05 -10.82 -8.38
N GLY A 43 0.83 -9.55 -8.06
CA GLY A 43 -0.33 -9.10 -7.30
C GLY A 43 -1.64 -9.33 -8.03
N SER A 44 -2.63 -9.91 -7.34
CA SER A 44 -3.95 -10.17 -7.93
C SER A 44 -4.65 -8.89 -8.44
N GLY A 45 -4.34 -7.73 -7.85
CA GLY A 45 -4.83 -6.43 -8.32
C GLY A 45 -4.29 -6.06 -9.70
N PHE A 46 -2.98 -6.19 -9.91
CA PHE A 46 -2.35 -5.97 -11.21
C PHE A 46 -2.88 -6.93 -12.27
N VAL A 47 -3.00 -8.22 -11.94
CA VAL A 47 -3.56 -9.23 -12.86
C VAL A 47 -4.99 -8.89 -13.28
N ARG A 48 -5.84 -8.44 -12.34
CA ARG A 48 -7.20 -8.00 -12.66
C ARG A 48 -7.21 -6.77 -13.56
N LEU A 49 -6.35 -5.78 -13.31
CA LEU A 49 -6.21 -4.60 -14.16
C LEU A 49 -5.76 -4.98 -15.58
N ALA A 50 -4.69 -5.77 -15.70
CA ALA A 50 -4.18 -6.25 -16.99
C ALA A 50 -5.24 -7.02 -17.79
N LYS A 51 -6.02 -7.88 -17.11
CA LYS A 51 -7.16 -8.56 -17.73
C LYS A 51 -8.21 -7.56 -18.24
N GLN A 52 -8.59 -6.58 -17.43
CA GLN A 52 -9.57 -5.57 -17.83
C GLN A 52 -9.10 -4.74 -19.03
N LEU A 53 -7.83 -4.34 -19.06
CA LEU A 53 -7.24 -3.61 -20.19
C LEU A 53 -7.24 -4.46 -21.46
N PHE A 54 -6.87 -5.74 -21.37
CA PHE A 54 -6.91 -6.69 -22.49
C PHE A 54 -8.33 -6.90 -23.02
N ASP A 55 -9.29 -7.16 -22.13
CA ASP A 55 -10.70 -7.35 -22.48
C ASP A 55 -11.26 -6.10 -23.17
N THR A 56 -10.93 -4.92 -22.64
CA THR A 56 -11.34 -3.62 -23.21
C THR A 56 -10.73 -3.39 -24.60
N GLY A 57 -9.45 -3.69 -24.78
CA GLY A 57 -8.77 -3.63 -26.08
C GLY A 57 -9.41 -4.55 -27.12
N SER A 58 -9.92 -5.72 -26.71
CA SER A 58 -10.63 -6.62 -27.63
C SER A 58 -11.95 -6.03 -28.15
N ILE A 59 -12.69 -5.34 -27.28
CA ILE A 59 -13.96 -4.68 -27.60
C ILE A 59 -13.72 -3.50 -28.54
N LEU A 60 -12.66 -2.73 -28.26
CA LEU A 60 -12.32 -1.52 -28.99
C LEU A 60 -11.48 -1.78 -30.25
N SER A 61 -11.29 -3.05 -30.65
CA SER A 61 -10.42 -3.45 -31.76
C SER A 61 -10.78 -2.84 -33.13
N SER A 62 -12.01 -2.34 -33.30
CA SER A 62 -12.47 -1.66 -34.50
C SER A 62 -12.44 -0.12 -34.42
N THR A 63 -12.16 0.42 -33.24
CA THR A 63 -12.06 1.87 -33.01
C THR A 63 -10.66 2.34 -33.39
N THR A 64 -10.57 3.26 -34.35
CA THR A 64 -9.32 3.91 -34.72
C THR A 64 -9.12 5.17 -33.87
N ASN A 65 -7.90 5.40 -33.37
CA ASN A 65 -7.48 6.58 -32.57
C ASN A 65 -7.97 6.59 -31.11
N ILE A 66 -7.64 5.54 -30.35
CA ILE A 66 -7.75 5.60 -28.88
C ILE A 66 -6.36 5.90 -28.33
N GLU A 67 -6.25 7.02 -27.61
CA GLU A 67 -5.10 7.28 -26.76
C GLU A 67 -5.28 6.52 -25.44
N ILE A 68 -4.22 5.90 -24.92
CA ILE A 68 -4.32 5.06 -23.71
C ILE A 68 -4.66 5.91 -22.49
N GLU A 69 -4.23 7.17 -22.51
CA GLU A 69 -4.49 8.19 -21.51
C GLU A 69 -6.00 8.44 -21.34
N ASP A 70 -6.79 8.31 -22.41
CA ASP A 70 -8.26 8.47 -22.36
C ASP A 70 -8.96 7.26 -21.71
N LEU A 71 -8.31 6.09 -21.71
CA LEU A 71 -8.82 4.88 -21.04
C LEU A 71 -8.51 4.89 -19.55
N LEU A 72 -7.40 5.51 -19.16
CA LEU A 72 -7.01 5.64 -17.77
C LEU A 72 -7.83 6.74 -17.10
N PRO A 73 -8.20 6.58 -15.81
CA PRO A 73 -8.96 7.61 -15.13
C PRO A 73 -8.15 8.90 -15.02
N ASP A 74 -8.78 10.04 -15.29
CA ASP A 74 -8.18 11.36 -15.08
C ASP A 74 -7.79 11.55 -13.60
N PRO A 75 -6.73 12.32 -13.28
CA PRO A 75 -6.34 12.67 -11.90
C PRO A 75 -7.51 13.09 -10.99
N THR A 76 -8.52 13.78 -11.52
CA THR A 76 -9.73 14.16 -10.77
C THR A 76 -10.56 12.95 -10.34
N THR A 77 -10.62 11.90 -11.17
CA THR A 77 -11.30 10.64 -10.86
C THR A 77 -10.56 9.87 -9.77
N TYR A 78 -9.23 9.84 -9.80
CA TYR A 78 -8.44 9.30 -8.69
C TYR A 78 -8.69 10.08 -7.39
N GLY A 79 -8.78 11.40 -7.46
CA GLY A 79 -9.15 12.26 -6.33
C GLY A 79 -10.49 11.86 -5.70
N TYR A 80 -11.50 11.60 -6.53
CA TYR A 80 -12.81 11.13 -6.05
C TYR A 80 -12.75 9.78 -5.33
N TYR A 81 -12.00 8.80 -5.85
CA TYR A 81 -11.85 7.50 -5.18
C TYR A 81 -10.97 7.58 -3.94
N LYS A 82 -9.95 8.45 -3.93
CA LYS A 82 -9.18 8.78 -2.74
C LYS A 82 -10.08 9.36 -1.66
N GLU A 83 -10.97 10.30 -2.00
CA GLU A 83 -11.96 10.84 -1.05
C GLU A 83 -12.92 9.76 -0.52
N LYS A 84 -13.34 8.79 -1.34
CA LYS A 84 -14.14 7.66 -0.86
C LYS A 84 -13.39 6.81 0.16
N LEU A 85 -12.11 6.52 -0.08
CA LEU A 85 -11.27 5.78 0.87
C LEU A 85 -11.08 6.59 2.16
N ILE A 86 -10.87 7.90 2.05
CA ILE A 86 -10.80 8.81 3.20
C ILE A 86 -12.10 8.74 4.02
N LYS A 87 -13.27 8.85 3.37
CA LYS A 87 -14.57 8.74 4.04
C LYS A 87 -14.78 7.38 4.69
N LEU A 88 -14.30 6.30 4.06
CA LEU A 88 -14.32 4.96 4.63
C LEU A 88 -13.48 4.93 5.92
N CYS A 89 -12.23 5.42 5.89
CA CYS A 89 -11.38 5.51 7.09
C CYS A 89 -12.03 6.34 8.21
N GLN A 90 -12.67 7.47 7.86
CA GLN A 90 -13.37 8.34 8.82
C GLN A 90 -14.60 7.70 9.43
N SER A 91 -15.27 6.79 8.72
CA SER A 91 -16.45 6.06 9.21
C SER A 91 -16.12 4.96 10.22
N MET A 92 -14.84 4.65 10.43
CA MET A 92 -14.42 3.61 11.36
C MET A 92 -14.44 4.12 12.80
N ASP A 93 -15.38 3.60 13.59
CA ASP A 93 -15.51 3.95 15.00
C ASP A 93 -14.22 3.66 15.79
N SER A 94 -13.62 2.49 15.55
CA SER A 94 -12.41 2.02 16.22
C SER A 94 -11.33 1.63 15.22
N PHE A 95 -10.16 2.24 15.32
CA PHE A 95 -8.98 1.88 14.54
C PHE A 95 -7.70 2.06 15.35
N CYS A 96 -6.65 1.38 14.91
CA CYS A 96 -5.29 1.51 15.39
C CYS A 96 -4.41 2.07 14.28
N VAL A 97 -3.62 3.09 14.57
CA VAL A 97 -2.58 3.58 13.64
C VAL A 97 -1.27 2.88 14.00
N THR A 98 -0.65 2.20 13.05
CA THR A 98 0.73 1.72 13.20
C THR A 98 1.66 2.73 12.55
N VAL A 99 2.66 3.19 13.29
CA VAL A 99 3.69 4.11 12.82
C VAL A 99 5.05 3.45 12.97
N ASP A 100 5.75 3.30 11.85
CA ASP A 100 7.08 2.73 11.79
C ASP A 100 8.07 3.76 11.25
N PHE A 101 9.20 3.92 11.94
CA PHE A 101 10.27 4.81 11.53
C PHE A 101 11.55 3.99 11.37
N TRP A 102 12.17 4.08 10.21
CA TRP A 102 13.46 3.44 9.98
C TRP A 102 14.38 4.35 9.20
N THR A 103 15.69 4.13 9.36
CA THR A 103 16.71 4.71 8.52
C THR A 103 17.28 3.60 7.65
N GLU A 104 17.21 3.77 6.35
CA GLU A 104 17.78 2.83 5.40
C GLU A 104 19.31 2.98 5.42
N SER A 105 20.01 1.90 5.76
CA SER A 105 21.44 1.94 6.09
C SER A 105 22.37 2.28 4.93
N TYR A 106 21.97 1.98 3.69
CA TYR A 106 22.81 2.17 2.50
C TYR A 106 22.84 3.63 2.05
N THR A 107 21.67 4.27 1.99
CA THR A 107 21.47 5.66 1.57
C THR A 107 21.52 6.65 2.73
N GLY A 108 21.27 6.18 3.96
CA GLY A 108 21.10 7.02 5.14
C GLY A 108 19.77 7.76 5.21
N LEU A 109 18.87 7.55 4.23
CA LEU A 109 17.57 8.19 4.18
C LEU A 109 16.64 7.61 5.24
N SER A 110 15.86 8.47 5.88
CA SER A 110 14.91 8.08 6.91
C SER A 110 13.49 8.11 6.36
N TYR A 111 12.67 7.18 6.80
CA TYR A 111 11.29 7.04 6.33
C TYR A 111 10.33 6.86 7.51
N CYS A 112 9.07 7.15 7.24
CA CYS A 112 7.94 6.92 8.12
C CYS A 112 6.83 6.19 7.36
N GLY A 113 6.51 4.97 7.79
CA GLY A 113 5.37 4.22 7.31
C GLY A 113 4.18 4.42 8.23
N LEU A 114 3.01 4.77 7.67
CA LEU A 114 1.75 4.85 8.41
C LEU A 114 0.73 3.92 7.80
N SER A 115 0.11 3.10 8.64
CA SER A 115 -1.05 2.29 8.26
C SER A 115 -2.16 2.42 9.30
N LEU A 116 -3.40 2.43 8.82
CA LEU A 116 -4.60 2.35 9.64
C LEU A 116 -5.10 0.91 9.64
N ASN A 117 -5.35 0.37 10.83
CA ASN A 117 -5.82 -0.98 11.02
C ASN A 117 -7.18 -0.98 11.71
N HIS A 118 -8.15 -1.69 11.15
CA HIS A 118 -9.52 -1.76 11.62
C HIS A 118 -10.02 -3.20 11.57
N ILE A 119 -10.92 -3.55 12.47
CA ILE A 119 -11.66 -4.82 12.42
C ILE A 119 -13.12 -4.47 12.16
N ASP A 120 -13.64 -4.94 11.04
CA ASP A 120 -15.02 -4.66 10.66
C ASP A 120 -16.04 -5.46 11.49
N PRO A 121 -17.35 -5.16 11.39
CA PRO A 121 -18.38 -5.88 12.15
C PRO A 121 -18.46 -7.39 11.85
N THR A 122 -17.85 -7.85 10.76
CA THR A 122 -17.73 -9.27 10.41
C THR A 122 -16.44 -9.91 10.93
N PHE A 123 -15.68 -9.21 11.77
CA PHE A 123 -14.40 -9.62 12.35
C PHE A 123 -13.28 -9.84 11.32
N TYR A 124 -13.38 -9.22 10.15
CA TYR A 124 -12.27 -9.19 9.20
C TYR A 124 -11.34 -8.02 9.50
N SER A 125 -10.05 -8.34 9.60
CA SER A 125 -9.00 -7.34 9.75
C SER A 125 -8.73 -6.65 8.40
N GLN A 126 -8.75 -5.33 8.42
CA GLN A 126 -8.47 -4.47 7.29
C GLN A 126 -7.28 -3.58 7.62
N SER A 127 -6.32 -3.50 6.71
CA SER A 127 -5.16 -2.63 6.82
C SER A 127 -5.10 -1.70 5.62
N PHE A 128 -5.03 -0.40 5.89
CA PHE A 128 -4.97 0.65 4.91
C PHE A 128 -3.62 1.34 5.04
N LEU A 129 -2.74 1.12 4.06
CA LEU A 129 -1.49 1.88 3.97
C LEU A 129 -1.84 3.34 3.65
N LEU A 130 -1.60 4.24 4.61
CA LEU A 130 -1.78 5.67 4.41
C LEU A 130 -0.61 6.26 3.63
N GLY A 131 0.58 5.69 3.82
CA GLY A 131 1.72 5.96 2.96
C GLY A 131 3.05 5.57 3.59
N CYS A 132 4.10 5.78 2.80
CA CYS A 132 5.49 5.76 3.21
C CYS A 132 6.08 7.12 2.83
N PHE A 133 6.56 7.86 3.82
CA PHE A 133 6.95 9.25 3.67
C PHE A 133 8.43 9.40 4.01
N PRO A 134 9.20 10.20 3.25
CA PRO A 134 10.54 10.57 3.68
C PRO A 134 10.45 11.36 4.99
N TYR A 135 11.34 11.06 5.92
CA TYR A 135 11.41 11.64 7.25
C TYR A 135 12.78 12.27 7.48
N GLU A 136 13.08 13.32 6.71
CA GLU A 136 14.37 14.01 6.70
C GLU A 136 14.42 15.18 7.71
N MET A 137 13.93 14.95 8.93
CA MET A 137 13.89 16.02 9.94
C MET A 137 15.21 16.12 10.70
N GLU A 138 15.85 17.30 10.64
CA GLU A 138 17.04 17.63 11.43
C GLU A 138 16.79 17.50 12.95
N ASN A 139 15.55 17.73 13.38
CA ASN A 139 15.15 17.75 14.78
C ASN A 139 14.17 16.61 15.12
N LYS A 140 14.70 15.48 15.58
CA LYS A 140 13.93 14.29 15.98
C LYS A 140 13.33 14.37 17.40
N ARG A 141 12.88 15.56 17.82
CA ARG A 141 12.19 15.75 19.11
C ARG A 141 10.76 15.20 19.04
N ALA A 142 10.24 14.74 20.18
CA ALA A 142 8.92 14.12 20.29
C ALA A 142 7.77 14.96 19.71
N LEU A 143 7.72 16.25 20.02
CA LEU A 143 6.69 17.16 19.47
C LEU A 143 6.77 17.31 17.96
N THR A 144 7.98 17.29 17.40
CA THR A 144 8.19 17.38 15.96
C THR A 144 7.65 16.13 15.26
N ILE A 145 7.94 14.94 15.80
CA ILE A 145 7.44 13.66 15.30
C ILE A 145 5.92 13.62 15.40
N ARG A 146 5.37 14.13 16.50
CA ARG A 146 3.91 14.20 16.70
C ARG A 146 3.25 15.04 15.62
N SER A 147 3.76 16.25 15.37
CA SER A 147 3.24 17.14 14.34
C SER A 147 3.29 16.48 12.96
N PHE A 148 4.43 15.89 12.61
CA PHE A 148 4.60 15.20 11.32
C PHE A 148 3.56 14.10 11.10
N VAL A 149 3.31 13.26 12.12
CA VAL A 149 2.29 12.20 12.03
C VAL A 149 0.87 12.77 12.00
N GLU A 150 0.58 13.81 12.79
CA GLU A 150 -0.73 14.47 12.78
C GLU A 150 -1.02 15.16 11.45
N ASP A 151 -0.04 15.78 10.81
CA ASP A 151 -0.18 16.40 9.49
C ASP A 151 -0.58 15.36 8.44
N ILE A 152 0.10 14.19 8.43
CA ILE A 152 -0.27 13.09 7.54
C ILE A 152 -1.68 12.60 7.85
N LEU A 153 -2.06 12.41 9.11
CA LEU A 153 -3.40 11.94 9.47
C LEU A 153 -4.49 12.97 9.11
N ASN A 154 -4.19 14.27 9.23
CA ASN A 154 -5.10 15.36 8.87
C ASN A 154 -5.41 15.36 7.37
N ASP A 155 -4.49 14.95 6.50
CA ASP A 155 -4.74 14.79 5.05
C ASP A 155 -5.81 13.72 4.75
N PHE A 156 -6.02 12.79 5.68
CA PHE A 156 -7.10 11.80 5.63
C PHE A 156 -8.30 12.20 6.53
N GLY A 157 -8.29 13.42 7.08
CA GLY A 157 -9.27 13.91 8.05
C GLY A 157 -9.34 13.05 9.32
N LEU A 158 -8.25 12.37 9.66
CA LEU A 158 -8.10 11.57 10.87
C LEU A 158 -7.39 12.39 11.93
N LYS A 159 -7.72 12.14 13.20
CA LYS A 159 -7.08 12.80 14.34
C LYS A 159 -6.78 11.79 15.43
N LEU A 160 -5.61 11.95 16.05
CA LEU A 160 -5.30 11.24 17.28
C LEU A 160 -6.01 11.93 18.44
N ASN A 161 -6.62 11.13 19.32
CA ASN A 161 -7.24 11.57 20.55
C ASN A 161 -7.16 10.43 21.59
N GLU A 162 -7.67 10.66 22.80
CA GLU A 162 -7.61 9.71 23.93
C GLU A 162 -8.31 8.37 23.65
N GLU A 163 -9.21 8.31 22.67
CA GLU A 163 -9.92 7.09 22.27
C GLU A 163 -9.14 6.29 21.24
N LYS A 164 -8.29 6.95 20.43
CA LYS A 164 -7.52 6.30 19.37
C LYS A 164 -6.27 5.61 19.91
N LEU A 165 -5.98 4.47 19.30
CA LEU A 165 -4.82 3.65 19.60
C LEU A 165 -3.74 3.90 18.54
N ILE A 166 -2.50 4.06 18.99
CA ILE A 166 -1.32 4.13 18.13
C ILE A 166 -0.31 3.09 18.58
N MET A 167 0.24 2.36 17.62
CA MET A 167 1.32 1.41 17.82
C MET A 167 2.57 1.95 17.14
N SER A 168 3.68 1.99 17.88
CA SER A 168 4.98 2.39 17.33
C SER A 168 6.09 1.67 18.08
N ASP A 169 7.32 1.87 17.65
CA ASP A 169 8.48 1.45 18.42
C ASP A 169 8.45 1.95 19.86
N ASN A 170 9.06 1.14 20.73
CA ASN A 170 9.09 1.35 22.17
C ASN A 170 10.25 2.25 22.63
N GLU A 171 10.83 3.03 21.73
CA GLU A 171 11.91 3.95 22.06
C GLU A 171 11.42 5.10 22.97
N PRO A 172 12.28 5.63 23.86
CA PRO A 172 11.88 6.72 24.76
C PRO A 172 11.25 7.91 24.03
N THR A 173 11.80 8.29 22.87
CA THR A 173 11.26 9.40 22.06
C THR A 173 9.86 9.10 21.56
N MET A 174 9.60 7.90 21.02
CA MET A 174 8.27 7.51 20.53
C MET A 174 7.23 7.47 21.65
N LYS A 175 7.60 6.97 22.83
CA LYS A 175 6.75 7.03 24.02
C LYS A 175 6.39 8.46 24.39
N CYS A 176 7.37 9.36 24.42
CA CYS A 176 7.12 10.77 24.69
C CYS A 176 6.20 11.41 23.64
N THR A 177 6.32 11.02 22.37
CA THR A 177 5.46 11.50 21.27
C THR A 177 4.01 11.06 21.42
N PHE A 178 3.79 9.80 21.77
CA PHE A 178 2.47 9.15 21.64
C PHE A 178 1.77 8.82 22.95
N ASN A 179 2.43 8.95 24.11
CA ASN A 179 1.74 8.84 25.40
C ASN A 179 0.91 10.10 25.74
N LEU A 180 1.00 11.15 24.91
CA LEU A 180 0.22 12.36 25.07
C LEU A 180 -1.06 12.28 24.24
N ASN A 181 -2.22 12.32 24.90
CA ASN A 181 -3.54 12.44 24.30
C ASN A 181 -3.88 11.35 23.24
N CYS A 182 -3.33 10.14 23.38
CA CYS A 182 -3.80 8.92 22.73
C CYS A 182 -3.31 7.69 23.50
N LYS A 183 -3.88 6.53 23.20
CA LYS A 183 -3.42 5.25 23.76
C LYS A 183 -2.23 4.78 22.94
N HIS A 184 -1.10 4.48 23.59
CA HIS A 184 0.10 3.95 22.92
C HIS A 184 0.34 2.49 23.29
N ILE A 185 0.69 1.67 22.30
CA ILE A 185 1.22 0.32 22.50
C ILE A 185 2.59 0.22 21.82
N GLY A 186 3.58 -0.25 22.57
CA GLY A 186 4.91 -0.53 22.01
C GLY A 186 4.90 -1.73 21.07
N CYS A 187 5.62 -1.61 19.96
CA CYS A 187 5.85 -2.69 19.00
C CYS A 187 6.53 -3.89 19.68
N SER A 188 5.92 -5.07 19.60
CA SER A 188 6.44 -6.30 20.20
C SER A 188 7.72 -6.78 19.50
N ASP A 189 7.84 -6.58 18.19
CA ASP A 189 9.03 -6.99 17.43
C ASP A 189 10.28 -6.24 17.93
N HIS A 190 10.14 -4.96 18.29
CA HIS A 190 11.23 -4.20 18.89
C HIS A 190 11.65 -4.75 20.26
N TYR A 191 10.70 -5.22 21.06
CA TYR A 191 11.02 -5.84 22.34
C TYR A 191 11.78 -7.16 22.16
N ILE A 192 11.34 -7.99 21.21
CA ILE A 192 11.98 -9.28 20.93
C ILE A 192 13.39 -9.05 20.39
N ASN A 193 13.55 -8.14 19.42
CA ASN A 193 14.85 -7.86 18.79
C ASN A 193 15.84 -7.19 19.73
N LYS A 194 15.40 -6.50 20.78
CA LYS A 194 16.27 -5.93 21.83
C LYS A 194 16.67 -6.93 22.93
N GLN A 195 16.07 -8.12 22.96
CA GLN A 195 16.40 -9.18 23.91
C GLN A 195 17.39 -10.22 23.36
N LEU A 196 17.76 -10.11 22.08
CA LEU A 196 18.84 -10.86 21.44
C LEU A 196 20.10 -10.00 21.35
#